data_AF-A0A3D2SBJ0-F1
#
_entry.id   AF-A0A3D2SBJ0-F1
#
_cell.length_a   1.000
_cell.length_b   1.000
_cell.length_c   1.000
_cell.angle_alpha   90.00
_cell.angle_beta   90.00
_cell.angle_gamma   90.00
#
_symmetry.space_group_name_H-M   'P 1'
#
loop_
_entity.id
_entity.type
_entity.pdbx_description
1 polymer ?
#
loop_
_entity_poly.entity_id
_entity_poly.type
_entity_poly.pdbx_seq_one_letter_code
_entity_poly.pdbx_strand_id
1 'polypeptide(L)'
;IYLYDSLYYYEDTDNDTVFVIGKDYRCSPAYIRDLPNRITLKDRLDVAALLKDPADFSDKNSYSGIREDDKYVYAHHYHGVFSQEYISFISLYDKQTRSLIENINDKIENNWDGGMDIRLYPSCQDGSLFALLLQPYDMKETLTPEHFASRNIAHPEKAEALKKLVSTLKDEDNPVLMLITTK
;
A
#
# COMPACT_ATOMS: atom_id res chain seq x y z
N ILE A 1 -11.42 -5.22 -4.76
CA ILE A 1 -11.75 -6.52 -4.12
C ILE A 1 -10.47 -7.10 -3.53
N TYR A 2 -10.50 -7.65 -2.32
CA TYR A 2 -9.41 -8.42 -1.71
C TYR A 2 -9.96 -9.65 -1.00
N LEU A 3 -9.08 -10.61 -0.67
CA LEU A 3 -9.42 -11.84 0.05
C LEU A 3 -8.81 -11.78 1.46
N TYR A 4 -9.63 -12.03 2.48
CA TYR A 4 -9.18 -12.15 3.87
C TYR A 4 -10.06 -13.18 4.59
N ASP A 5 -9.46 -14.07 5.39
CA ASP A 5 -10.15 -15.16 6.09
C ASP A 5 -11.13 -15.98 5.20
N SER A 6 -10.70 -16.30 3.98
CA SER A 6 -11.51 -17.00 2.97
C SER A 6 -12.81 -16.29 2.55
N LEU A 7 -12.93 -14.99 2.82
CA LEU A 7 -14.05 -14.14 2.42
C LEU A 7 -13.58 -13.04 1.48
N TYR A 8 -14.44 -12.69 0.52
CA TYR A 8 -14.19 -11.59 -0.39
C TYR A 8 -14.69 -10.28 0.20
N TYR A 9 -13.81 -9.29 0.19
CA TYR A 9 -14.13 -7.93 0.57
C TYR A 9 -14.08 -7.05 -0.67
N TYR A 10 -15.04 -6.16 -0.82
CA TYR A 10 -15.05 -5.18 -1.90
C TYR A 10 -15.47 -3.82 -1.40
N GLU A 11 -15.00 -2.81 -2.12
CA GLU A 11 -15.38 -1.42 -1.92
C GLU A 11 -15.66 -0.87 -3.31
N ASP A 12 -16.76 -0.13 -3.42
CA ASP A 12 -17.07 0.63 -4.61
C ASP A 12 -16.32 1.97 -4.54
N THR A 13 -15.77 2.43 -5.66
CA THR A 13 -14.97 3.67 -5.71
C THR A 13 -15.72 4.94 -5.28
N ASP A 14 -17.05 4.89 -5.25
CA ASP A 14 -17.92 6.00 -4.88
C ASP A 14 -18.58 5.84 -3.50
N ASN A 15 -18.30 4.74 -2.80
CA ASN A 15 -18.80 4.42 -1.46
C ASN A 15 -17.65 4.43 -0.43
N ASP A 16 -17.91 4.84 0.81
CA ASP A 16 -16.96 4.71 1.94
C ASP A 16 -17.01 3.33 2.59
N THR A 17 -18.02 2.54 2.26
CA THR A 17 -18.27 1.27 2.91
C THR A 17 -17.52 0.15 2.20
N VAL A 18 -16.71 -0.57 2.98
CA VAL A 18 -16.17 -1.87 2.61
C VAL A 18 -17.20 -2.92 2.96
N PHE A 19 -17.57 -3.74 2.00
CA PHE A 19 -18.51 -4.83 2.16
C PHE A 19 -17.78 -6.17 2.17
N VAL A 20 -18.26 -7.08 2.99
CA VAL A 20 -17.87 -8.50 2.97
C VAL A 20 -18.96 -9.32 2.28
N ILE A 21 -18.54 -10.25 1.43
CA ILE A 21 -19.42 -11.22 0.78
C ILE A 21 -19.34 -12.52 1.57
N GLY A 22 -20.43 -12.86 2.26
CA GLY A 22 -20.57 -14.09 3.03
C GLY A 22 -20.55 -15.34 2.14
N LYS A 23 -20.38 -16.51 2.76
CA LYS A 23 -20.43 -17.81 2.06
C LYS A 23 -21.79 -18.11 1.43
N ASP A 24 -22.84 -17.43 1.87
CA ASP A 24 -24.19 -17.45 1.31
C ASP A 24 -24.40 -16.40 0.21
N TYR A 25 -23.32 -15.75 -0.26
CA TYR A 25 -23.30 -14.68 -1.25
C TYR A 25 -24.04 -13.40 -0.84
N ARG A 26 -24.35 -13.24 0.45
CA ARG A 26 -24.92 -11.98 0.95
C ARG A 26 -23.82 -10.97 1.25
N CYS A 27 -24.07 -9.72 0.88
CA CYS A 27 -23.21 -8.60 1.22
C CYS A 27 -23.60 -8.01 2.57
N SER A 28 -22.63 -7.74 3.43
CA SER A 28 -22.81 -7.01 4.69
C SER A 28 -21.72 -5.94 4.83
N PRO A 29 -22.01 -4.78 5.45
CA PRO A 29 -20.98 -3.78 5.71
C PRO A 29 -19.96 -4.33 6.72
N ALA A 30 -18.69 -4.20 6.41
CA ALA A 30 -17.57 -4.57 7.28
C ALA A 30 -16.97 -3.34 7.97
N TYR A 31 -16.62 -2.31 7.18
CA TYR A 31 -15.99 -1.08 7.67
C TYR A 31 -16.53 0.13 6.92
N ILE A 32 -16.50 1.30 7.56
CA ILE A 32 -16.71 2.60 6.91
C ILE A 32 -15.38 3.34 6.97
N ARG A 33 -14.89 3.81 5.82
CA ARG A 33 -13.71 4.65 5.75
C ARG A 33 -14.15 6.09 5.61
N ASP A 34 -14.20 6.83 6.71
CA ASP A 34 -14.51 8.26 6.62
C ASP A 34 -13.24 9.03 6.23
N LEU A 35 -13.17 9.44 4.96
CA LEU A 35 -12.05 10.20 4.40
C LEU A 35 -12.53 11.63 4.14
N PRO A 36 -11.99 12.65 4.80
CA PRO A 36 -12.44 14.03 4.60
C PRO A 36 -12.25 14.45 3.14
N ASN A 37 -13.12 15.34 2.65
CA ASN A 37 -13.04 15.89 1.29
C ASN A 37 -12.88 14.82 0.19
N ARG A 38 -13.54 13.67 0.36
CA ARG A 38 -13.50 12.59 -0.64
C ARG A 38 -14.04 13.06 -1.99
N ILE A 39 -13.42 12.57 -3.06
CA ILE A 39 -13.96 12.67 -4.40
C ILE A 39 -15.29 11.93 -4.52
N THR A 40 -16.26 12.56 -5.17
CA THR A 40 -17.59 11.99 -5.38
C THR A 40 -17.75 11.44 -6.80
N LEU A 41 -18.79 10.64 -7.03
CA LEU A 41 -19.18 10.21 -8.38
C LEU A 41 -19.40 11.42 -9.31
N LYS A 42 -20.02 12.50 -8.81
CA LYS A 42 -20.22 13.71 -9.59
C LYS A 42 -18.89 14.33 -10.00
N ASP A 43 -17.93 14.43 -9.09
CA ASP A 43 -16.59 14.97 -9.39
C ASP A 43 -15.91 14.16 -10.51
N ARG A 44 -15.97 12.82 -10.43
CA ARG A 44 -15.43 11.92 -11.47
C ARG A 44 -16.11 12.13 -12.82
N LEU A 45 -17.45 12.26 -12.82
CA LEU A 45 -18.22 12.52 -14.04
C LEU A 45 -17.91 13.91 -14.63
N ASP A 46 -17.76 14.93 -13.81
CA ASP A 46 -17.38 16.28 -14.24
C ASP A 46 -16.01 16.27 -14.93
N VAL A 47 -15.01 15.59 -14.36
CA VAL A 47 -13.67 15.44 -14.98
C VAL A 47 -13.74 14.64 -16.27
N ALA A 48 -14.43 13.49 -16.27
CA ALA A 48 -14.53 12.64 -17.45
C ALA A 48 -15.25 13.32 -18.62
N ALA A 49 -16.24 14.15 -18.32
CA ALA A 49 -16.96 14.97 -19.30
C ALA A 49 -16.22 16.27 -19.67
N LEU A 50 -15.00 16.50 -19.13
CA LEU A 50 -14.19 17.71 -19.32
C LEU A 50 -14.93 19.00 -18.93
N LEU A 51 -15.83 18.92 -17.95
CA LEU A 51 -16.59 20.06 -17.44
C LEU A 51 -15.80 20.86 -16.41
N LYS A 52 -14.76 20.27 -15.83
CA LYS A 52 -13.85 20.87 -14.84
C LYS A 52 -12.42 20.45 -15.09
N ASP A 53 -11.48 21.27 -14.64
CA ASP A 53 -10.06 20.96 -14.70
C ASP A 53 -9.72 19.96 -13.58
N PRO A 54 -8.95 18.89 -13.85
CA PRO A 54 -8.34 18.06 -12.81
C PRO A 54 -7.73 18.82 -11.62
N ALA A 55 -7.14 19.98 -11.87
CA ALA A 55 -6.53 20.83 -10.84
C ALA A 55 -7.56 21.37 -9.82
N ASP A 56 -8.84 21.47 -10.20
CA ASP A 56 -9.94 21.89 -9.30
C ASP A 56 -10.19 20.87 -8.18
N PHE A 57 -9.58 19.68 -8.26
CA PHE A 57 -9.72 18.59 -7.28
C PHE A 57 -8.41 18.33 -6.51
N SER A 58 -7.48 19.28 -6.54
CA SER A 58 -6.19 19.21 -5.83
C SER A 58 -6.32 19.13 -4.30
N ASP A 59 -7.46 19.47 -3.72
CA ASP A 59 -7.74 19.30 -2.29
C ASP A 59 -8.51 18.00 -1.96
N LYS A 60 -8.92 17.25 -2.98
CA LYS A 60 -9.74 16.05 -2.82
C LYS A 60 -8.91 14.84 -2.47
N ASN A 61 -9.53 13.96 -1.69
CA ASN A 61 -8.97 12.67 -1.35
C ASN A 61 -9.65 11.54 -2.13
N SER A 62 -8.91 10.47 -2.42
CA SER A 62 -9.50 9.25 -2.97
C SER A 62 -8.90 8.00 -2.35
N TYR A 63 -9.67 6.94 -2.49
CA TYR A 63 -9.31 5.59 -2.17
C TYR A 63 -8.60 4.91 -3.34
N SER A 64 -7.67 4.01 -3.04
CA SER A 64 -6.97 3.26 -4.08
C SER A 64 -6.74 1.79 -3.77
N GLY A 65 -6.75 1.40 -2.50
CA GLY A 65 -6.66 -0.01 -2.13
C GLY A 65 -6.84 -0.26 -0.65
N ILE A 66 -7.20 -1.51 -0.35
CA ILE A 66 -7.23 -2.07 1.00
C ILE A 66 -6.49 -3.41 0.99
N ARG A 67 -5.75 -3.66 2.06
CA ARG A 67 -5.18 -4.96 2.42
C ARG A 67 -5.50 -5.22 3.89
N GLU A 68 -5.52 -6.48 4.28
CA GLU A 68 -5.96 -6.83 5.63
C GLU A 68 -5.31 -8.13 6.09
N ASP A 69 -4.73 -8.12 7.28
CA ASP A 69 -4.27 -9.30 7.99
C ASP A 69 -4.94 -9.40 9.36
N ASP A 70 -4.52 -10.35 10.20
CA ASP A 70 -5.15 -10.58 11.51
C ASP A 70 -5.04 -9.42 12.49
N LYS A 71 -4.08 -8.51 12.30
CA LYS A 71 -3.78 -7.42 13.21
C LYS A 71 -4.20 -6.07 12.64
N TYR A 72 -4.02 -5.85 11.35
CA TYR A 72 -4.16 -4.55 10.72
C TYR A 72 -5.08 -4.57 9.49
N VAL A 73 -5.82 -3.48 9.32
CA VAL A 73 -6.36 -3.07 8.01
C VAL A 73 -5.45 -1.97 7.47
N TYR A 74 -4.91 -2.19 6.28
CA TYR A 74 -4.07 -1.23 5.56
C TYR A 74 -4.90 -0.55 4.49
N ALA A 75 -5.10 0.75 4.62
CA ALA A 75 -5.87 1.55 3.68
C ALA A 75 -4.94 2.51 2.94
N HIS A 76 -4.91 2.39 1.61
CA HIS A 76 -4.12 3.27 0.75
C HIS A 76 -5.02 4.36 0.18
N HIS A 77 -4.50 5.59 0.19
CA HIS A 77 -5.24 6.79 -0.16
C HIS A 77 -4.36 7.77 -0.92
N TYR A 78 -5.00 8.65 -1.68
CA TYR A 78 -4.37 9.77 -2.36
C TYR A 78 -4.99 11.09 -1.91
N HIS A 79 -4.16 12.12 -1.77
CA HIS A 79 -4.55 13.52 -1.66
C HIS A 79 -4.16 14.25 -2.95
N GLY A 80 -5.01 15.16 -3.43
CA GLY A 80 -4.79 15.89 -4.69
C GLY A 80 -5.04 15.05 -5.93
N VAL A 81 -6.15 14.31 -5.90
CA VAL A 81 -6.53 13.37 -6.96
C VAL A 81 -6.68 14.09 -8.29
N PHE A 82 -6.17 13.47 -9.36
CA PHE A 82 -6.08 14.02 -10.72
C PHE A 82 -5.09 15.17 -10.92
N SER A 83 -4.45 15.68 -9.85
CA SER A 83 -3.32 16.60 -9.98
C SER A 83 -2.03 15.85 -10.36
N GLN A 84 -1.06 16.55 -10.92
CA GLN A 84 0.29 16.00 -11.16
C GLN A 84 1.10 15.84 -9.86
N GLU A 85 0.64 16.42 -8.75
CA GLU A 85 1.36 16.50 -7.47
C GLU A 85 0.66 15.72 -6.35
N TYR A 86 -0.11 14.68 -6.70
CA TYR A 86 -0.83 13.92 -5.70
C TYR A 86 0.11 13.26 -4.69
N ILE A 87 -0.33 13.21 -3.44
CA ILE A 87 0.40 12.59 -2.33
C ILE A 87 -0.28 11.26 -2.00
N SER A 88 0.49 10.17 -1.96
CA SER A 88 0.03 8.87 -1.47
C SER A 88 0.38 8.67 0.00
N PHE A 89 -0.52 8.04 0.75
CA PHE A 89 -0.29 7.68 2.15
C PHE A 89 -1.02 6.38 2.50
N ILE A 90 -0.53 5.73 3.56
CA ILE A 90 -1.15 4.51 4.11
C ILE A 90 -1.61 4.81 5.53
N SER A 91 -2.88 4.47 5.80
CA SER A 91 -3.44 4.45 7.14
C SER A 91 -3.49 3.00 7.62
N LEU A 92 -3.07 2.75 8.87
CA LEU A 92 -3.20 1.43 9.49
C LEU A 92 -4.22 1.49 10.60
N TYR A 93 -5.24 0.66 10.51
CA TYR A 93 -6.16 0.44 11.60
C TYR A 93 -5.77 -0.83 12.35
N ASP A 94 -5.39 -0.68 13.62
CA ASP A 94 -5.12 -1.82 14.51
C ASP A 94 -6.44 -2.39 15.03
N LYS A 95 -6.72 -3.65 14.66
CA LYS A 95 -7.96 -4.34 15.02
C LYS A 95 -8.06 -4.67 16.51
N GLN A 96 -6.92 -4.84 17.19
CA GLN A 96 -6.86 -5.22 18.60
C GLN A 96 -7.10 -4.01 19.49
N THR A 97 -6.39 -2.91 19.24
CA THR A 97 -6.53 -1.67 20.01
C THR A 97 -7.67 -0.79 19.51
N ARG A 98 -8.20 -1.08 18.31
CA ARG A 98 -9.23 -0.28 17.61
C ARG A 98 -8.79 1.17 17.37
N SER A 99 -7.50 1.36 17.16
CA SER A 99 -6.91 2.68 16.93
C SER A 99 -6.42 2.82 15.51
N LEU A 100 -6.63 4.01 14.94
CA LEU A 100 -6.04 4.41 13.68
C LEU A 100 -4.63 4.96 13.93
N ILE A 101 -3.66 4.41 13.22
CA ILE A 101 -2.31 4.94 13.09
C ILE A 101 -2.31 5.69 11.76
N GLU A 102 -2.49 7.01 11.84
CA GLU A 102 -2.53 7.89 10.67
C GLU A 102 -1.11 8.31 10.26
N ASN A 103 -0.96 8.61 8.97
CA ASN A 103 0.21 9.29 8.39
C ASN A 103 1.50 8.47 8.38
N ILE A 104 1.42 7.19 7.98
CA ILE A 104 2.62 6.55 7.42
C ILE A 104 2.80 7.12 6.02
N ASN A 105 4.05 7.50 5.69
CA ASN A 105 4.43 7.76 4.30
C ASN A 105 3.96 6.60 3.40
N ASP A 106 3.92 6.80 2.08
CA ASP A 106 3.52 5.76 1.12
C ASP A 106 4.33 4.46 1.20
N LYS A 107 5.36 4.41 2.04
CA LYS A 107 6.24 3.28 2.31
C LYS A 107 6.40 3.07 3.81
N ILE A 108 6.47 1.81 4.20
CA ILE A 108 6.91 1.40 5.53
C ILE A 108 8.41 1.22 5.47
N GLU A 109 9.14 1.90 6.34
CA GLU A 109 10.60 1.77 6.42
C GLU A 109 11.01 0.33 6.71
N ASN A 110 11.89 -0.23 5.87
CA ASN A 110 12.44 -1.56 6.09
C ASN A 110 13.66 -1.51 7.01
N ASN A 111 13.41 -1.43 8.31
CA ASN A 111 14.44 -1.51 9.35
C ASN A 111 14.88 -2.95 9.68
N TRP A 112 14.34 -3.97 9.00
CA TRP A 112 14.64 -5.37 9.30
C TRP A 112 16.02 -5.76 8.79
N ASP A 113 16.23 -5.69 7.47
CA ASP A 113 17.51 -5.95 6.80
C ASP A 113 18.08 -4.70 6.09
N GLY A 114 17.41 -3.55 6.22
CA GLY A 114 17.81 -2.31 5.56
C GLY A 114 17.55 -2.31 4.05
N GLY A 115 16.74 -3.22 3.53
CA GLY A 115 16.41 -3.31 2.11
C GLY A 115 15.51 -2.19 1.60
N MET A 116 14.80 -2.47 0.50
CA MET A 116 13.83 -1.53 -0.07
C MET A 116 12.71 -1.26 0.93
N ASP A 117 12.26 0.00 1.02
CA ASP A 117 11.07 0.35 1.79
C ASP A 117 9.82 -0.32 1.18
N ILE A 118 8.88 -0.68 2.04
CA ILE A 118 7.77 -1.55 1.69
C ILE A 118 6.58 -0.71 1.22
N ARG A 119 6.19 -0.88 -0.04
CA ARG A 119 4.93 -0.38 -0.59
C ARG A 119 3.91 -1.52 -0.64
N LEU A 120 2.94 -1.50 0.28
CA LEU A 120 1.89 -2.53 0.31
C LEU A 120 0.95 -2.50 -0.90
N TYR A 121 1.07 -1.48 -1.75
CA TYR A 121 0.39 -1.41 -3.03
C TYR A 121 1.34 -0.95 -4.14
N PRO A 122 1.37 -1.65 -5.30
CA PRO A 122 0.72 -2.92 -5.58
C PRO A 122 1.48 -4.10 -4.94
N SER A 123 0.80 -4.90 -4.12
CA SER A 123 1.31 -6.18 -3.61
C SER A 123 0.28 -7.30 -3.77
N CYS A 124 0.76 -8.53 -3.83
CA CYS A 124 -0.05 -9.74 -3.65
C CYS A 124 -0.05 -10.09 -2.16
N GLN A 125 -1.16 -10.64 -1.65
CA GLN A 125 -1.31 -11.00 -0.25
C GLN A 125 -1.99 -12.37 -0.12
N ASP A 126 -1.49 -13.18 0.83
CA ASP A 126 -2.14 -14.39 1.33
C ASP A 126 -2.06 -14.41 2.87
N GLY A 127 -3.19 -14.16 3.54
CA GLY A 127 -3.20 -13.95 5.00
C GLY A 127 -2.27 -12.81 5.41
N SER A 128 -1.32 -13.07 6.31
CA SER A 128 -0.31 -12.08 6.75
C SER A 128 0.94 -12.03 5.86
N LEU A 129 0.99 -12.81 4.77
CA LEU A 129 2.12 -12.83 3.84
C LEU A 129 1.86 -11.84 2.69
N PHE A 130 2.73 -10.85 2.57
CA PHE A 130 2.78 -9.95 1.43
C PHE A 130 3.93 -10.31 0.50
N ALA A 131 3.69 -10.20 -0.80
CA ALA A 131 4.66 -10.44 -1.84
C ALA A 131 4.79 -9.22 -2.75
N LEU A 132 6.02 -8.72 -2.88
CA LEU A 132 6.39 -7.63 -3.77
C LEU A 132 7.45 -8.10 -4.77
N LEU A 133 7.38 -7.57 -5.98
CA LEU A 133 8.41 -7.77 -7.00
C LEU A 133 9.30 -6.53 -7.04
N LEU A 134 10.60 -6.74 -6.88
CA LEU A 134 11.62 -5.69 -6.92
C LEU A 134 12.44 -5.85 -8.19
N GLN A 135 12.58 -4.77 -8.97
CA GLN A 135 13.41 -4.80 -10.16
C GLN A 135 14.89 -4.75 -9.77
N PRO A 136 15.76 -5.57 -10.37
CA PRO A 136 17.18 -5.57 -10.05
C PRO A 136 17.86 -4.22 -10.22
N TYR A 137 17.53 -3.47 -11.28
CA TYR A 137 18.10 -2.15 -11.51
C TYR A 137 17.71 -1.15 -10.39
N ASP A 138 16.43 -1.12 -9.99
CA ASP A 138 15.95 -0.28 -8.86
C ASP A 138 16.65 -0.64 -7.55
N MET A 139 16.83 -1.95 -7.30
CA MET A 139 17.54 -2.44 -6.12
C MET A 139 18.99 -1.97 -6.12
N LYS A 140 19.68 -2.01 -7.25
CA LYS A 140 21.08 -1.58 -7.35
C LYS A 140 21.25 -0.07 -7.22
N GLU A 141 20.31 0.69 -7.78
CA GLU A 141 20.29 2.16 -7.65
C GLU A 141 20.05 2.59 -6.21
N THR A 142 19.16 1.90 -5.49
CA THR A 142 18.74 2.27 -4.14
C THR A 142 19.64 1.68 -3.04
N LEU A 143 20.01 0.41 -3.14
CA LEU A 143 20.68 -0.33 -2.06
C LEU A 143 22.21 -0.14 -2.10
N THR A 144 22.63 1.11 -1.99
CA THR A 144 24.04 1.51 -1.95
C THR A 144 24.64 1.39 -0.54
N PRO A 145 25.97 1.40 -0.38
CA PRO A 145 26.61 1.47 0.94
C PRO A 145 26.09 2.62 1.81
N GLU A 146 25.80 3.78 1.21
CA GLU A 146 25.26 4.95 1.89
C GLU A 146 23.84 4.71 2.39
N HIS A 147 22.99 4.07 1.59
CA HIS A 147 21.65 3.66 2.02
C HIS A 147 21.74 2.76 3.25
N PHE A 148 22.54 1.68 3.21
CA PHE A 148 22.69 0.80 4.37
C PHE A 148 23.28 1.52 5.60
N ALA A 149 24.23 2.44 5.40
CA ALA A 149 24.85 3.20 6.50
C ALA A 149 23.87 4.18 7.17
N SER A 150 22.86 4.64 6.44
CA SER A 150 21.82 5.55 6.95
C SER A 150 20.71 4.87 7.76
N ARG A 151 20.61 3.54 7.71
CA ARG A 151 19.49 2.77 8.28
C ARG A 151 19.82 2.21 9.65
N ASN A 152 18.82 2.17 10.52
CA ASN A 152 18.88 1.40 11.77
C ASN A 152 18.45 -0.06 11.52
N ILE A 153 19.41 -0.93 11.24
CA ILE A 153 19.16 -2.32 10.80
C ILE A 153 19.06 -3.26 12.00
N ALA A 154 17.91 -3.91 12.17
CA ALA A 154 17.66 -4.87 13.25
C ALA A 154 18.39 -6.21 13.05
N HIS A 155 18.59 -6.63 11.80
CA HIS A 155 19.24 -7.89 11.41
C HIS A 155 20.44 -7.68 10.47
N PRO A 156 21.61 -7.27 10.99
CA PRO A 156 22.80 -7.02 10.19
C PRO A 156 23.24 -8.22 9.34
N GLU A 157 23.06 -9.44 9.84
CA GLU A 157 23.38 -10.68 9.12
C GLU A 157 22.55 -10.86 7.85
N LYS A 158 21.29 -10.39 7.86
CA LYS A 158 20.41 -10.41 6.70
C LYS A 158 20.72 -9.28 5.73
N ALA A 159 21.13 -8.13 6.25
CA ALA A 159 21.64 -7.04 5.43
C ALA A 159 22.86 -7.46 4.61
N GLU A 160 23.81 -8.21 5.20
CA GLU A 160 24.95 -8.75 4.46
C GLU A 160 24.55 -9.76 3.38
N ALA A 161 23.56 -10.62 3.67
CA ALA A 161 23.00 -11.53 2.67
C ALA A 161 22.32 -10.76 1.51
N LEU A 162 21.59 -9.68 1.82
CA LEU A 162 20.97 -8.81 0.83
C LEU A 162 22.01 -8.07 -0.02
N LYS A 163 23.06 -7.50 0.60
CA LYS A 163 24.19 -6.87 -0.13
C LYS A 163 24.84 -7.85 -1.09
N LYS A 164 25.08 -9.09 -0.63
CA LYS A 164 25.62 -10.15 -1.47
C LYS A 164 24.68 -10.46 -2.64
N LEU A 165 23.38 -10.62 -2.40
CA LEU A 165 22.39 -10.81 -3.47
C LEU A 165 22.48 -9.69 -4.51
N VAL A 166 22.38 -8.43 -4.07
CA VAL A 166 22.40 -7.24 -4.95
C VAL A 166 23.67 -7.19 -5.79
N SER A 167 24.84 -7.49 -5.21
CA SER A 167 26.12 -7.52 -5.94
C SER A 167 26.21 -8.57 -7.06
N THR A 168 25.34 -9.58 -7.03
CA THR A 168 25.29 -10.64 -8.04
C THR A 168 24.25 -10.41 -9.14
N LEU A 169 23.34 -9.46 -8.95
CA LEU A 169 22.26 -9.16 -9.89
C LEU A 169 22.75 -8.35 -11.10
N LYS A 170 22.24 -8.72 -12.27
CA LYS A 170 22.27 -7.89 -13.49
C LYS A 170 21.02 -7.04 -13.57
N ASP A 171 21.09 -5.93 -14.28
CA ASP A 171 19.98 -4.96 -14.35
C ASP A 171 18.75 -5.57 -15.05
N GLU A 172 18.98 -6.49 -15.98
CA GLU A 172 17.97 -7.18 -16.79
C GLU A 172 17.57 -8.57 -16.23
N ASP A 173 18.06 -8.93 -15.04
CA ASP A 173 17.61 -10.18 -14.40
C ASP A 173 16.10 -10.11 -14.09
N ASN A 174 15.50 -11.27 -13.86
CA ASN A 174 14.11 -11.32 -13.41
C ASN A 174 13.92 -10.61 -12.07
N PRO A 175 12.72 -10.06 -11.78
CA PRO A 175 12.44 -9.42 -10.52
C PRO A 175 12.71 -10.33 -9.31
N VAL A 176 13.26 -9.74 -8.25
CA VAL A 176 13.45 -10.40 -6.97
C VAL A 176 12.14 -10.36 -6.19
N LEU A 177 11.74 -11.52 -5.66
CA LEU A 177 10.55 -11.64 -4.82
C LEU A 177 10.90 -11.28 -3.37
N MET A 178 10.32 -10.19 -2.86
CA MET A 178 10.38 -9.83 -1.45
C MET A 178 9.13 -10.37 -0.75
N LEU A 179 9.33 -11.19 0.28
CA LEU A 179 8.29 -11.76 1.12
C LEU A 179 8.29 -11.08 2.48
N ILE A 180 7.12 -10.61 2.90
CA ILE A 180 6.97 -9.83 4.14
C ILE A 180 5.87 -10.47 4.97
N THR A 181 6.16 -10.68 6.24
CA THR A 181 5.18 -11.15 7.22
C THR A 181 5.07 -10.13 8.34
N THR A 182 3.85 -9.83 8.75
CA THR A 182 3.59 -9.00 9.92
C THR A 182 3.72 -9.86 11.18
N LYS A 183 4.27 -9.28 12.26
CA LYS A 183 4.46 -9.94 13.55
C LYS A 183 3.74 -9.19 14.68
#